data_AF-A0A0C4Y415-F1
#
_entry.id   AF-A0A0C4Y415-F1
#
_cell.length_a   1.000
_cell.length_b   1.000
_cell.length_c   1.000
_cell.angle_alpha   90.00
_cell.angle_beta   90.00
_cell.angle_gamma   90.00
#
_symmetry.space_group_name_H-M   'P 1'
#
loop_
_entity.id
_entity.type
_entity.pdbx_description
1 polymer ?
#
loop_
_entity_poly.entity_id
_entity_poly.type
_entity_poly.pdbx_seq_one_letter_code
_entity_poly.pdbx_strand_id
1 'polypeptide(L)'
;MNARTDTPADAPAPSEMDEPLPVTAPSTLPAPATGADPVERGGPDHQQFVDWLRAVAPYIHAFRGKTFVIAFGGELVKANILDALVNDVALLHAMGMQIVLVHGSRPQVEEQLALRHVESQFADGVRVTDNAALECAKEAAGELRLDIEAAFSQGLPNTPMAGAQLSVISGNFVTARPLGIVDGVDYQHTGLVRKIDGESVRMSLSHGKIVLLSPLGFSPTGQAFNLSMEDVASATAIALKADKLVFITEVPGVQDPVGKLMPEMSLRTAIERLQNNHLPPDVSYYLEHLVKALKGGVPRAHLIPFQLDGSVLLELFLHDGVGTMISDTDLESLREATLDDVGGILQLIAPLEQDGTLVPRGRHLIERDIANFSVIEHDGVLFGCAALYAYPREGMAEMACLTVSSEAQGTGDGERLLKRIERRARSLGLDRLFVLTTRTEHWFLKRGFVHANVDDLPEDKRKLYNWQRKSMVLMKKL
;
A
#
# COMPACT_ATOMS: atom_id res chain seq x y z
N MET A 1 3.26 75.35 -30.80
CA MET A 1 4.27 75.48 -31.89
C MET A 1 4.25 74.17 -32.67
N ASN A 2 3.31 74.01 -33.60
CA ASN A 2 3.42 74.22 -35.07
C ASN A 2 4.25 73.10 -35.71
N ALA A 3 3.79 72.36 -36.72
CA ALA A 3 3.01 72.75 -37.91
C ALA A 3 2.20 71.55 -38.49
N ARG A 4 0.93 71.73 -38.92
CA ARG A 4 0.41 71.94 -40.32
C ARG A 4 0.45 70.65 -41.18
N THR A 5 -0.56 70.24 -41.96
CA THR A 5 -1.69 70.95 -42.61
C THR A 5 -2.74 69.98 -43.19
N ASP A 6 -3.88 70.58 -43.56
CA ASP A 6 -5.19 70.11 -44.02
C ASP A 6 -5.36 69.27 -45.31
N THR A 7 -6.56 68.64 -45.31
CA THR A 7 -7.53 68.03 -46.26
C THR A 7 -7.64 68.59 -47.71
N PRO A 8 -8.35 67.91 -48.66
CA PRO A 8 -9.83 68.02 -48.85
C PRO A 8 -10.54 66.71 -49.34
N ALA A 9 -11.76 66.34 -48.92
CA ALA A 9 -13.14 66.74 -49.30
C ALA A 9 -13.86 65.87 -50.39
N ASP A 10 -14.91 65.15 -49.92
CA ASP A 10 -16.29 64.90 -50.44
C ASP A 10 -16.69 64.35 -51.85
N ALA A 11 -17.45 63.22 -51.81
CA ALA A 11 -18.64 62.75 -52.57
C ALA A 11 -18.61 62.52 -54.12
N PRO A 12 -19.51 61.71 -54.77
CA PRO A 12 -20.78 61.09 -54.33
C PRO A 12 -21.02 59.59 -54.75
N ALA A 13 -22.23 59.05 -54.46
CA ALA A 13 -22.77 57.71 -54.78
C ALA A 13 -23.61 57.67 -56.10
N PRO A 14 -24.51 56.68 -56.38
CA PRO A 14 -24.33 55.31 -56.93
C PRO A 14 -25.16 55.01 -58.23
N SER A 15 -24.95 53.87 -58.92
CA SER A 15 -25.92 53.17 -59.83
C SER A 15 -25.27 51.88 -60.42
N GLU A 16 -25.73 50.65 -60.14
CA GLU A 16 -26.80 49.84 -60.79
C GLU A 16 -26.45 49.17 -62.14
N MET A 17 -27.09 48.00 -62.37
CA MET A 17 -27.07 47.04 -63.50
C MET A 17 -26.17 45.80 -63.29
N ASP A 18 -26.59 44.53 -63.46
CA ASP A 18 -27.87 43.91 -63.85
C ASP A 18 -27.80 42.37 -63.56
N GLU A 19 -28.96 41.72 -63.36
CA GLU A 19 -29.22 40.28 -63.12
C GLU A 19 -29.34 39.47 -64.47
N PRO A 20 -29.85 38.19 -64.60
CA PRO A 20 -29.65 36.91 -63.89
C PRO A 20 -29.63 35.58 -64.78
N LEU A 21 -29.23 34.43 -64.17
CA LEU A 21 -29.67 32.98 -64.29
C LEU A 21 -29.57 32.15 -65.62
N PRO A 22 -29.55 30.77 -65.68
CA PRO A 22 -30.29 29.78 -64.82
C PRO A 22 -29.71 28.33 -64.50
N VAL A 23 -30.25 27.73 -63.42
CA VAL A 23 -30.77 26.34 -63.10
C VAL A 23 -30.25 25.03 -63.77
N THR A 24 -29.93 23.99 -62.96
CA THR A 24 -30.44 22.57 -63.04
C THR A 24 -29.94 21.66 -61.88
N ALA A 25 -30.77 20.69 -61.45
CA ALA A 25 -30.51 19.58 -60.49
C ALA A 25 -30.81 18.22 -61.18
N PRO A 26 -30.75 16.99 -60.58
CA PRO A 26 -30.24 16.46 -59.29
C PRO A 26 -29.39 15.14 -59.42
N SER A 27 -28.95 14.52 -58.29
CA SER A 27 -29.04 13.05 -57.98
C SER A 27 -27.83 12.38 -57.27
N THR A 28 -28.22 11.42 -56.40
CA THR A 28 -27.53 10.23 -55.81
C THR A 28 -26.37 10.35 -54.80
N LEU A 29 -26.66 9.89 -53.57
CA LEU A 29 -25.70 9.45 -52.54
C LEU A 29 -24.93 8.19 -52.98
N PRO A 30 -23.63 8.05 -52.66
CA PRO A 30 -22.99 6.75 -52.50
C PRO A 30 -22.89 6.33 -51.01
N ALA A 31 -22.99 5.03 -50.80
CA ALA A 31 -22.96 4.27 -49.54
C ALA A 31 -21.64 4.41 -48.75
N PRO A 32 -21.59 4.03 -47.44
CA PRO A 32 -20.40 4.21 -46.63
C PRO A 32 -19.30 3.24 -47.08
N ALA A 33 -18.09 3.76 -47.28
CA ALA A 33 -16.91 2.93 -47.46
C ALA A 33 -16.62 2.17 -46.16
N THR A 34 -16.97 0.88 -46.15
CA THR A 34 -16.47 -0.13 -45.23
C THR A 34 -14.97 -0.31 -45.47
N GLY A 35 -14.17 -0.12 -44.41
CA GLY A 35 -12.74 -0.37 -44.45
C GLY A 35 -11.94 0.68 -43.69
N ALA A 36 -12.21 0.83 -42.39
CA ALA A 36 -11.19 1.33 -41.50
C ALA A 36 -10.43 0.10 -41.00
N ASP A 37 -9.22 -0.08 -41.53
CA ASP A 37 -8.24 -1.02 -40.98
C ASP A 37 -8.16 -0.84 -39.45
N PRO A 38 -8.02 -1.94 -38.68
CA PRO A 38 -7.86 -1.82 -37.24
C PRO A 38 -6.61 -0.97 -36.99
N VAL A 39 -6.82 0.13 -36.28
CA VAL A 39 -5.77 1.03 -35.86
C VAL A 39 -4.85 0.25 -34.92
N GLU A 40 -3.81 -0.38 -35.46
CA GLU A 40 -2.63 -0.78 -34.72
C GLU A 40 -1.94 0.50 -34.22
N ARG A 41 -2.32 0.95 -33.02
CA ARG A 41 -1.57 1.96 -32.26
C ARG A 41 -0.79 1.24 -31.17
N GLY A 42 0.40 0.78 -31.52
CA GLY A 42 1.41 0.34 -30.58
C GLY A 42 1.98 1.54 -29.81
N GLY A 43 1.52 1.69 -28.57
CA GLY A 43 2.27 2.23 -27.42
C GLY A 43 2.25 1.17 -26.31
N PRO A 44 2.90 1.37 -25.14
CA PRO A 44 2.78 0.42 -24.03
C PRO A 44 1.30 0.10 -23.84
N ASP A 45 0.99 -1.18 -23.83
CA ASP A 45 -0.35 -1.73 -24.06
C ASP A 45 -1.39 -0.88 -23.32
N HIS A 46 -2.19 -0.10 -24.07
CA HIS A 46 -3.15 0.83 -23.46
C HIS A 46 -4.11 0.09 -22.51
N GLN A 47 -4.36 -1.19 -22.80
CA GLN A 47 -5.13 -2.07 -21.94
C GLN A 47 -4.37 -2.35 -20.63
N GLN A 48 -3.08 -2.70 -20.70
CA GLN A 48 -2.21 -2.88 -19.54
C GLN A 48 -2.14 -1.62 -18.66
N PHE A 49 -2.03 -0.43 -19.25
CA PHE A 49 -2.05 0.84 -18.50
C PHE A 49 -3.39 1.04 -17.77
N VAL A 50 -4.51 0.83 -18.46
CA VAL A 50 -5.86 0.96 -17.89
C VAL A 50 -6.07 -0.06 -16.77
N ASP A 51 -5.61 -1.29 -16.95
CA ASP A 51 -5.75 -2.37 -15.96
C ASP A 51 -4.90 -2.09 -14.72
N TRP A 52 -3.67 -1.60 -14.88
CA TRP A 52 -2.82 -1.17 -13.77
C TRP A 52 -3.47 -0.02 -12.99
N LEU A 53 -3.97 1.02 -13.69
CA LEU A 53 -4.62 2.15 -13.03
C LEU A 53 -5.88 1.72 -12.24
N ARG A 54 -6.66 0.78 -12.78
CA ARG A 54 -7.82 0.19 -12.09
C ARG A 54 -7.41 -0.67 -10.89
N ALA A 55 -6.32 -1.42 -10.99
CA ALA A 55 -5.80 -2.25 -9.92
C ALA A 55 -5.30 -1.42 -8.72
N VAL A 56 -4.77 -0.22 -8.99
CA VAL A 56 -4.26 0.70 -7.96
C VAL A 56 -5.36 1.52 -7.27
N ALA A 57 -6.49 1.76 -7.95
CA ALA A 57 -7.58 2.62 -7.44
C ALA A 57 -8.11 2.25 -6.04
N PRO A 58 -8.33 0.97 -5.68
CA PRO A 58 -8.76 0.58 -4.33
C PRO A 58 -7.77 1.03 -3.25
N TYR A 59 -6.47 0.87 -3.48
CA TYR A 59 -5.42 1.28 -2.55
C TYR A 59 -5.40 2.81 -2.36
N ILE A 60 -5.60 3.59 -3.43
CA ILE A 60 -5.71 5.06 -3.32
C ILE A 60 -6.86 5.45 -2.38
N HIS A 61 -8.01 4.78 -2.49
CA HIS A 61 -9.14 5.03 -1.60
C HIS A 61 -8.86 4.59 -0.16
N ALA A 62 -8.21 3.45 0.04
CA ALA A 62 -7.85 2.93 1.37
C ALA A 62 -6.81 3.81 2.09
N PHE A 63 -5.88 4.40 1.34
CA PHE A 63 -4.77 5.18 1.89
C PHE A 63 -5.04 6.69 2.00
N ARG A 64 -6.12 7.19 1.41
CA ARG A 64 -6.48 8.60 1.52
C ARG A 64 -6.72 9.01 2.98
N GLY A 65 -6.05 10.08 3.41
CA GLY A 65 -6.12 10.60 4.77
C GLY A 65 -5.34 9.79 5.81
N LYS A 66 -4.65 8.72 5.38
CA LYS A 66 -3.83 7.88 6.26
C LYS A 66 -2.46 8.52 6.52
N THR A 67 -1.94 8.34 7.72
CA THR A 67 -0.65 8.92 8.13
C THR A 67 0.48 7.93 7.93
N PHE A 68 1.44 8.27 7.06
CA PHE A 68 2.59 7.42 6.73
C PHE A 68 3.86 8.11 7.25
N VAL A 69 4.66 7.37 8.00
CA VAL A 69 6.02 7.79 8.37
C VAL A 69 6.99 7.06 7.46
N ILE A 70 7.65 7.78 6.56
CA ILE A 70 8.61 7.24 5.61
C ILE A 70 9.99 7.71 6.02
N ALA A 71 10.88 6.78 6.29
CA ALA A 71 12.23 7.07 6.73
C ALA A 71 13.28 6.47 5.81
N PHE A 72 14.34 7.21 5.54
CA PHE A 72 15.40 6.81 4.63
C PHE A 72 16.77 7.22 5.15
N GLY A 73 17.77 6.37 4.92
CA GLY A 73 19.17 6.63 5.29
C GLY A 73 19.84 7.68 4.39
N GLY A 74 20.96 8.23 4.86
CA GLY A 74 21.78 9.16 4.06
C GLY A 74 22.47 8.48 2.88
N GLU A 75 22.51 7.15 2.90
CA GLU A 75 22.97 6.25 1.83
C GLU A 75 22.19 6.47 0.54
N LEU A 76 20.87 6.70 0.63
CA LEU A 76 20.00 6.99 -0.51
C LEU A 76 20.42 8.30 -1.20
N VAL A 77 20.73 9.33 -0.41
CA VAL A 77 21.18 10.63 -0.94
C VAL A 77 22.55 10.49 -1.57
N LYS A 78 23.48 9.78 -0.92
CA LYS A 78 24.81 9.48 -1.46
C LYS A 78 24.73 8.68 -2.78
N ALA A 79 23.69 7.87 -2.96
CA ALA A 79 23.42 7.13 -4.20
C ALA A 79 22.73 7.97 -5.29
N ASN A 80 22.46 9.26 -5.07
CA ASN A 80 21.74 10.17 -5.97
C ASN A 80 20.30 9.74 -6.29
N ILE A 81 19.59 9.13 -5.32
CA ILE A 81 18.22 8.62 -5.49
C ILE A 81 17.17 9.61 -4.92
N LEU A 82 17.61 10.70 -4.26
CA LEU A 82 16.73 11.64 -3.57
C LEU A 82 15.61 12.19 -4.47
N ASP A 83 15.93 12.62 -5.69
CA ASP A 83 14.95 13.21 -6.60
C ASP A 83 13.85 12.20 -7.00
N ALA A 84 14.19 10.93 -7.19
CA ALA A 84 13.21 9.89 -7.48
C ALA A 84 12.27 9.68 -6.28
N LEU A 85 12.82 9.58 -5.07
CA LEU A 85 12.01 9.45 -3.86
C LEU A 85 11.09 10.66 -3.64
N VAL A 86 11.57 11.87 -3.92
CA VAL A 86 10.77 13.10 -3.78
C VAL A 86 9.59 13.09 -4.75
N ASN A 87 9.78 12.63 -5.99
CA ASN A 87 8.69 12.47 -6.96
C ASN A 87 7.66 11.43 -6.48
N ASP A 88 8.11 10.30 -5.93
CA ASP A 88 7.22 9.28 -5.39
C ASP A 88 6.41 9.81 -4.19
N VAL A 89 7.07 10.49 -3.26
CA VAL A 89 6.41 11.09 -2.08
C VAL A 89 5.42 12.18 -2.49
N ALA A 90 5.76 12.98 -3.50
CA ALA A 90 4.85 13.97 -4.06
C ALA A 90 3.58 13.32 -4.63
N LEU A 91 3.72 12.18 -5.31
CA LEU A 91 2.59 11.42 -5.82
C LEU A 91 1.70 10.87 -4.69
N LEU A 92 2.32 10.29 -3.65
CA LEU A 92 1.59 9.80 -2.46
C LEU A 92 0.81 10.93 -1.76
N HIS A 93 1.45 12.11 -1.62
CA HIS A 93 0.81 13.30 -1.07
C HIS A 93 -0.36 13.77 -1.94
N ALA A 94 -0.20 13.81 -3.27
CA ALA A 94 -1.26 14.19 -4.21
C ALA A 94 -2.46 13.22 -4.18
N MET A 95 -2.24 11.95 -3.85
CA MET A 95 -3.31 10.96 -3.64
C MET A 95 -4.07 11.17 -2.32
N GLY A 96 -3.57 12.05 -1.45
CA GLY A 96 -4.19 12.48 -0.20
C GLY A 96 -3.63 11.80 1.05
N MET A 97 -2.47 11.18 0.97
CA MET A 97 -1.79 10.59 2.14
C MET A 97 -1.08 11.69 2.95
N GLN A 98 -1.10 11.55 4.27
CA GLN A 98 -0.42 12.46 5.19
C GLN A 98 1.00 11.95 5.44
N ILE A 99 2.01 12.68 4.97
CA ILE A 99 3.39 12.18 4.98
C ILE A 99 4.24 12.89 6.04
N VAL A 100 4.92 12.08 6.86
CA VAL A 100 6.08 12.49 7.65
C VAL A 100 7.32 11.82 7.07
N LEU A 101 8.30 12.63 6.66
CA LEU A 101 9.61 12.16 6.23
C LEU A 101 10.61 12.24 7.38
N VAL A 102 11.41 11.20 7.55
CA VAL A 102 12.52 11.17 8.49
C VAL A 102 13.79 10.78 7.75
N HIS A 103 14.79 11.66 7.72
CA HIS A 103 16.04 11.36 7.04
C HIS A 103 17.13 10.94 8.03
N GLY A 104 18.07 10.13 7.56
CA GLY A 104 19.35 9.87 8.20
C GLY A 104 20.47 10.62 7.50
N SER A 105 21.61 10.78 8.19
CA SER A 105 22.76 11.53 7.67
C SER A 105 24.09 10.80 7.88
N ARG A 106 24.08 9.49 8.19
CA ARG A 106 25.29 8.75 8.64
C ARG A 106 26.47 8.91 7.67
N PRO A 107 26.34 8.71 6.34
CA PRO A 107 27.46 8.90 5.42
C PRO A 107 27.98 10.34 5.36
N GLN A 108 27.08 11.33 5.47
CA GLN A 108 27.42 12.75 5.44
C GLN A 108 28.11 13.18 6.73
N VAL A 109 27.73 12.62 7.89
CA VAL A 109 28.47 12.84 9.15
C VAL A 109 29.90 12.31 9.03
N GLU A 110 30.10 11.13 8.44
CA GLU A 110 31.45 10.57 8.22
C GLU A 110 32.29 11.43 7.28
N GLU A 111 31.68 12.01 6.23
CA GLU A 111 32.36 12.93 5.33
C GLU A 111 32.81 14.21 6.07
N GLN A 112 31.93 14.81 6.87
CA GLN A 112 32.25 16.00 7.67
C GLN A 112 33.33 15.71 8.73
N LEU A 113 33.30 14.54 9.37
CA LEU A 113 34.33 14.09 10.30
C LEU A 113 35.69 13.93 9.61
N ALA A 114 35.71 13.28 8.43
CA ALA A 114 36.92 13.09 7.64
C ALA A 114 37.54 14.42 7.20
N LEU A 115 36.71 15.38 6.74
CA LEU A 115 37.15 16.73 6.37
C LEU A 115 37.80 17.50 7.53
N ARG A 116 37.38 17.21 8.77
CA ARG A 116 37.93 17.82 9.99
C ARG A 116 39.04 17.01 10.65
N HIS A 117 39.41 15.87 10.07
CA HIS A 117 40.36 14.92 10.66
C HIS A 117 39.97 14.48 12.08
N VAL A 118 38.66 14.32 12.33
CA VAL A 118 38.13 13.81 13.59
C VAL A 118 37.83 12.33 13.40
N GLU A 119 38.37 11.48 14.29
CA GLU A 119 38.12 10.05 14.23
C GLU A 119 36.72 9.70 14.73
N SER A 120 36.06 8.83 13.97
CA SER A 120 34.74 8.30 14.28
C SER A 120 34.83 7.22 15.35
N GLN A 121 34.08 7.36 16.45
CA GLN A 121 34.08 6.41 17.57
C GLN A 121 32.71 5.73 17.72
N PHE A 122 32.72 4.42 17.90
CA PHE A 122 31.53 3.61 18.13
C PHE A 122 31.73 2.67 19.31
N ALA A 123 30.66 2.47 20.08
CA ALA A 123 30.56 1.45 21.12
C ALA A 123 29.23 0.71 20.95
N ASP A 124 29.31 -0.63 20.84
CA ASP A 124 28.17 -1.51 20.58
C ASP A 124 27.31 -1.09 19.37
N GLY A 125 27.98 -0.67 18.28
CA GLY A 125 27.32 -0.22 17.05
C GLY A 125 26.69 1.17 17.13
N VAL A 126 26.73 1.83 18.30
CA VAL A 126 26.22 3.19 18.50
C VAL A 126 27.37 4.19 18.51
N ARG A 127 27.23 5.29 17.76
CA ARG A 127 28.23 6.35 17.71
C ARG A 127 28.38 7.01 19.08
N VAL A 128 29.61 7.20 19.54
CA VAL A 128 29.92 8.14 20.63
C VAL A 128 30.03 9.54 20.00
N THR A 129 29.12 10.44 20.36
CA THR A 129 29.06 11.77 19.75
C THR A 129 29.65 12.81 20.69
N ASP A 130 30.93 13.11 20.53
CA ASP A 130 31.58 14.22 21.23
C ASP A 130 31.18 15.60 20.65
N ASN A 131 31.75 16.67 21.17
CA ASN A 131 31.44 18.03 20.69
C ASN A 131 31.75 18.23 19.21
N ALA A 132 32.86 17.67 18.71
CA ALA A 132 33.27 17.84 17.32
C ALA A 132 32.36 17.03 16.39
N ALA A 133 32.07 15.78 16.77
CA ALA A 133 31.13 14.92 16.06
C ALA A 133 29.71 15.49 16.06
N LEU A 134 29.29 16.17 17.13
CA LEU A 134 27.99 16.84 17.17
C LEU A 134 27.90 17.99 16.17
N GLU A 135 28.94 18.81 16.02
CA GLU A 135 28.95 19.88 15.00
C GLU A 135 28.92 19.29 13.58
N CYS A 136 29.67 18.22 13.31
CA CYS A 136 29.57 17.48 12.05
C CYS A 136 28.16 16.94 11.79
N ALA A 137 27.50 16.39 12.83
CA ALA A 137 26.15 15.88 12.72
C ALA A 137 25.12 16.98 12.43
N LYS A 138 25.27 18.16 13.06
CA LYS A 138 24.41 19.33 12.80
C LYS A 138 24.53 19.83 11.37
N GLU A 139 25.75 19.94 10.86
CA GLU A 139 26.01 20.41 9.51
C GLU A 139 25.50 19.42 8.47
N ALA A 140 25.84 18.15 8.60
CA ALA A 140 25.36 17.09 7.70
C ALA A 140 23.83 16.99 7.68
N ALA A 141 23.17 17.02 8.85
CA ALA A 141 21.71 16.98 8.91
C ALA A 141 21.05 18.26 8.37
N GLY A 142 21.69 19.42 8.56
CA GLY A 142 21.23 20.70 8.05
C GLY A 142 21.35 20.80 6.53
N GLU A 143 22.49 20.40 5.97
CA GLU A 143 22.73 20.28 4.53
C GLU A 143 21.68 19.39 3.87
N LEU A 144 21.53 18.15 4.34
CA LEU A 144 20.54 17.22 3.78
C LEU A 144 19.11 17.76 3.89
N ARG A 145 18.76 18.41 5.00
CA ARG A 145 17.45 19.04 5.15
C ARG A 145 17.22 20.09 4.06
N LEU A 146 18.20 20.94 3.80
CA LEU A 146 18.09 21.98 2.77
C LEU A 146 17.98 21.37 1.36
N ASP A 147 18.75 20.31 1.08
CA ASP A 147 18.68 19.60 -0.20
C ASP A 147 17.30 18.95 -0.41
N ILE A 148 16.74 18.32 0.62
CA ILE A 148 15.38 17.75 0.58
C ILE A 148 14.34 18.85 0.35
N GLU A 149 14.41 19.96 1.09
CA GLU A 149 13.50 21.11 0.92
C GLU A 149 13.61 21.71 -0.50
N ALA A 150 14.82 21.79 -1.06
CA ALA A 150 15.06 22.24 -2.41
C ALA A 150 14.49 21.27 -3.47
N ALA A 151 14.66 19.96 -3.27
CA ALA A 151 14.11 18.93 -4.15
C ALA A 151 12.58 19.01 -4.21
N PHE A 152 11.91 19.21 -3.06
CA PHE A 152 10.45 19.41 -3.01
C PHE A 152 9.97 20.73 -3.65
N SER A 153 10.88 21.67 -3.91
CA SER A 153 10.56 22.96 -4.55
C SER A 153 10.58 22.91 -6.08
N GLN A 154 10.94 21.77 -6.68
CA GLN A 154 10.98 21.59 -8.14
C GLN A 154 9.57 21.41 -8.74
N GLY A 155 8.78 22.48 -8.77
CA GLY A 155 7.44 22.51 -9.39
C GLY A 155 7.45 22.60 -10.92
N LEU A 156 8.39 21.94 -11.59
CA LEU A 156 8.58 22.06 -13.04
C LEU A 156 7.38 21.47 -13.82
N PRO A 157 6.96 22.09 -14.95
CA PRO A 157 5.94 21.53 -15.83
C PRO A 157 6.29 20.10 -16.28
N ASN A 158 5.27 19.23 -16.40
CA ASN A 158 5.39 17.82 -16.80
C ASN A 158 6.13 16.88 -15.82
N THR A 159 6.32 17.29 -14.57
CA THR A 159 6.71 16.38 -13.49
C THR A 159 5.48 15.89 -12.72
N PRO A 160 5.55 14.79 -11.95
CA PRO A 160 4.49 14.41 -10.99
C PRO A 160 4.15 15.54 -10.00
N MET A 161 5.08 16.46 -9.79
CA MET A 161 4.96 17.64 -8.93
C MET A 161 4.34 18.86 -9.64
N ALA A 162 4.05 18.79 -10.95
CA ALA A 162 3.51 19.90 -11.71
C ALA A 162 2.12 20.30 -11.17
N GLY A 163 2.00 21.55 -10.71
CA GLY A 163 0.76 22.07 -10.10
C GLY A 163 0.53 21.63 -8.66
N ALA A 164 1.37 20.75 -8.10
CA ALA A 164 1.34 20.41 -6.69
C ALA A 164 2.06 21.53 -5.91
N GLN A 165 1.31 22.33 -5.15
CA GLN A 165 1.90 23.25 -4.17
C GLN A 165 2.35 22.44 -2.94
N LEU A 166 3.46 21.73 -3.09
CA LEU A 166 4.07 20.98 -1.99
C LEU A 166 4.71 21.97 -1.02
N SER A 167 4.48 21.74 0.26
CA SER A 167 5.00 22.59 1.32
C SER A 167 5.53 21.69 2.42
N VAL A 168 6.86 21.70 2.54
CA VAL A 168 7.59 20.96 3.56
C VAL A 168 7.72 21.86 4.79
N ILE A 169 7.47 21.31 5.98
CA ILE A 169 7.70 21.96 7.26
C ILE A 169 8.61 21.11 8.13
N SER A 170 9.55 21.77 8.78
CA SER A 170 10.60 21.17 9.57
C SER A 170 10.84 22.06 10.80
N GLY A 171 11.16 21.47 11.94
CA GLY A 171 11.18 22.22 13.20
C GLY A 171 11.57 21.39 14.41
N ASN A 172 11.42 21.99 15.58
CA ASN A 172 11.77 21.41 16.88
C ASN A 172 10.69 20.44 17.43
N PHE A 173 10.22 19.52 16.58
CA PHE A 173 9.21 18.52 16.97
C PHE A 173 9.76 17.41 17.87
N VAL A 174 11.08 17.24 17.92
CA VAL A 174 11.75 16.14 18.62
C VAL A 174 12.41 16.64 19.91
N THR A 175 11.87 16.22 21.05
CA THR A 175 12.52 16.38 22.35
C THR A 175 13.42 15.17 22.61
N ALA A 176 14.71 15.41 22.84
CA ALA A 176 15.70 14.38 23.11
C ALA A 176 16.05 14.27 24.60
N ARG A 177 16.65 13.14 24.97
CA ARG A 177 17.36 12.92 26.22
C ARG A 177 18.72 12.26 25.92
N PRO A 178 19.75 12.45 26.75
CA PRO A 178 21.00 11.72 26.56
C PRO A 178 20.77 10.21 26.65
N LEU A 179 21.55 9.44 25.87
CA LEU A 179 21.72 8.01 26.10
C LEU A 179 22.43 7.79 27.45
N GLY A 180 23.41 8.64 27.76
CA GLY A 180 24.14 8.63 29.02
C GLY A 180 25.31 7.64 29.00
N ILE A 181 25.64 7.11 30.18
CA ILE A 181 26.70 6.12 30.34
C ILE A 181 26.06 4.73 30.33
N VAL A 182 26.45 3.87 29.38
CA VAL A 182 25.99 2.49 29.26
C VAL A 182 27.21 1.58 29.28
N ASP A 183 27.21 0.57 30.15
CA ASP A 183 28.30 -0.39 30.33
C ASP A 183 29.70 0.23 30.46
N GLY A 184 29.77 1.42 31.08
CA GLY A 184 31.01 2.15 31.34
C GLY A 184 31.46 3.08 30.22
N VAL A 185 30.74 3.14 29.09
CA VAL A 185 31.01 4.05 27.96
C VAL A 185 30.10 5.28 28.06
N ASP A 186 30.69 6.48 28.05
CA ASP A 186 29.95 7.75 27.99
C ASP A 186 29.68 8.14 26.53
N TYR A 187 28.40 8.12 26.15
CA TYR A 187 27.94 8.44 24.80
C TYR A 187 27.77 9.93 24.53
N GLN A 188 28.00 10.79 25.53
CA GLN A 188 28.03 12.24 25.42
C GLN A 188 26.76 12.83 24.77
N HIS A 189 26.84 13.37 23.55
CA HIS A 189 25.71 13.98 22.83
C HIS A 189 24.91 12.99 21.98
N THR A 190 25.19 11.70 22.06
CA THR A 190 24.27 10.70 21.51
C THR A 190 23.04 10.61 22.41
N GLY A 191 21.87 10.73 21.80
CA GLY A 191 20.59 10.78 22.50
C GLY A 191 19.60 9.73 22.04
N LEU A 192 18.48 9.70 22.75
CA LEU A 192 17.27 8.97 22.41
C LEU A 192 16.10 9.95 22.37
N VAL A 193 15.08 9.63 21.59
CA VAL A 193 13.82 10.38 21.59
C VAL A 193 13.17 10.25 22.97
N ARG A 194 12.92 11.39 23.60
CA ARG A 194 12.12 11.48 24.83
C ARG A 194 10.64 11.64 24.50
N LYS A 195 10.32 12.52 23.55
CA LYS A 195 8.94 12.85 23.16
C LYS A 195 8.94 13.45 21.76
N ILE A 196 7.93 13.08 20.98
CA ILE A 196 7.56 13.77 19.74
C ILE A 196 6.38 14.69 20.04
N ASP A 197 6.44 15.93 19.55
CA ASP A 197 5.30 16.84 19.55
C ASP A 197 4.28 16.44 18.47
N GLY A 198 3.58 15.34 18.73
CA GLY A 198 2.63 14.77 17.77
C GLY A 198 1.43 15.67 17.49
N GLU A 199 1.10 16.62 18.37
CA GLU A 199 -0.01 17.56 18.14
C GLU A 199 0.32 18.55 17.04
N SER A 200 1.47 19.24 17.14
CA SER A 200 1.94 20.16 16.11
C SER A 200 2.19 19.46 14.76
N VAL A 201 2.70 18.23 14.80
CA VAL A 201 2.86 17.41 13.60
C VAL A 201 1.50 17.09 12.97
N ARG A 202 0.50 16.60 13.73
CA ARG A 202 -0.86 16.35 13.22
C ARG A 202 -1.52 17.60 12.66
N MET A 203 -1.37 18.76 13.31
CA MET A 203 -1.89 20.02 12.81
C MET A 203 -1.23 20.39 11.48
N SER A 204 0.07 20.17 11.32
CA SER A 204 0.76 20.43 10.05
C SER A 204 0.23 19.53 8.93
N LEU A 205 0.10 18.23 9.22
CA LEU A 205 -0.45 17.24 8.29
C LEU A 205 -1.89 17.55 7.88
N SER A 206 -2.74 18.04 8.79
CA SER A 206 -4.13 18.41 8.48
C SER A 206 -4.24 19.63 7.56
N HIS A 207 -3.20 20.47 7.49
CA HIS A 207 -3.10 21.59 6.55
C HIS A 207 -2.40 21.20 5.23
N GLY A 208 -2.27 19.91 4.95
CA GLY A 208 -1.68 19.39 3.72
C GLY A 208 -0.17 19.61 3.62
N LYS A 209 0.53 19.79 4.74
CA LYS A 209 1.99 19.92 4.77
C LYS A 209 2.65 18.54 4.84
N ILE A 210 3.84 18.43 4.26
CA ILE A 210 4.75 17.31 4.51
C ILE A 210 5.63 17.70 5.69
N VAL A 211 5.69 16.87 6.72
CA VAL A 211 6.56 17.14 7.89
C VAL A 211 7.89 16.44 7.69
N LEU A 212 9.00 17.18 7.78
CA LEU A 212 10.36 16.67 7.66
C LEU A 212 11.06 16.70 9.02
N LEU A 213 11.54 15.54 9.48
CA LEU A 213 12.28 15.37 10.72
C LEU A 213 13.72 14.95 10.41
N SER A 214 14.67 15.62 11.08
CA SER A 214 16.10 15.33 11.00
C SER A 214 16.53 14.43 12.17
N PRO A 215 17.68 13.74 12.09
CA PRO A 215 18.18 12.86 13.14
C PRO A 215 18.82 13.66 14.29
N LEU A 216 18.15 14.73 14.73
CA LEU A 216 18.57 15.63 15.80
C LEU A 216 17.38 15.88 16.73
N GLY A 217 17.66 16.03 18.02
CA GLY A 217 16.65 16.46 18.98
C GLY A 217 17.25 17.34 20.07
N PHE A 218 16.37 18.05 20.77
CA PHE A 218 16.77 19.06 21.74
C PHE A 218 16.23 18.72 23.12
N SER A 219 17.04 18.92 24.16
CA SER A 219 16.54 18.85 25.54
C SER A 219 15.77 20.11 25.91
N PRO A 220 14.96 20.07 26.99
CA PRO A 220 14.36 21.27 27.57
C PRO A 220 15.39 22.32 28.04
N THR A 221 16.66 21.93 28.20
CA THR A 221 17.77 22.84 28.56
C THR A 221 18.44 23.47 27.34
N GLY A 222 18.00 23.17 26.12
CA GLY A 222 18.55 23.71 24.88
C GLY A 222 19.79 22.97 24.34
N GLN A 223 20.13 21.80 24.90
CA GLN A 223 21.23 20.98 24.41
C GLN A 223 20.76 20.13 23.23
N ALA A 224 21.57 20.06 22.17
CA ALA A 224 21.31 19.23 21.00
C ALA A 224 21.91 17.83 21.17
N PHE A 225 21.21 16.83 20.66
CA PHE A 225 21.65 15.44 20.66
C PHE A 225 21.57 14.86 19.24
N ASN A 226 22.55 14.04 18.90
CA ASN A 226 22.55 13.20 17.72
C ASN A 226 21.67 11.97 17.99
N LEU A 227 20.67 11.75 17.15
CA LEU A 227 19.70 10.65 17.26
C LEU A 227 19.85 9.70 16.09
N SER A 228 19.40 8.46 16.25
CA SER A 228 19.26 7.56 15.09
C SER A 228 17.97 7.88 14.32
N MET A 229 18.02 7.75 12.99
CA MET A 229 16.84 7.94 12.13
C MET A 229 15.72 6.97 12.53
N GLU A 230 16.09 5.75 12.88
CA GLU A 230 15.17 4.66 13.23
C GLU A 230 14.44 4.94 14.55
N ASP A 231 15.12 5.53 15.55
CA ASP A 231 14.48 5.94 16.81
C ASP A 231 13.54 7.13 16.59
N VAL A 232 13.94 8.12 15.79
CA VAL A 232 13.08 9.26 15.43
C VAL A 232 11.84 8.80 14.68
N ALA A 233 11.99 7.95 13.66
CA ALA A 233 10.89 7.47 12.85
C ALA A 233 9.95 6.55 13.62
N SER A 234 10.47 5.57 14.37
CA SER A 234 9.64 4.68 15.19
C SER A 234 8.89 5.45 16.28
N ALA A 235 9.55 6.36 17.01
CA ALA A 235 8.89 7.19 18.03
C ALA A 235 7.83 8.12 17.43
N THR A 236 8.07 8.64 16.22
CA THR A 236 7.11 9.47 15.49
C THR A 236 5.89 8.67 15.06
N ALA A 237 6.09 7.49 14.48
CA ALA A 237 4.99 6.62 14.07
C ALA A 237 4.10 6.24 15.26
N ILE A 238 4.71 5.91 16.41
CA ILE A 238 3.99 5.63 17.66
C ILE A 238 3.21 6.87 18.15
N ALA A 239 3.86 8.03 18.22
CA ALA A 239 3.24 9.26 18.74
C ALA A 239 2.07 9.77 17.89
N LEU A 240 2.09 9.47 16.59
CA LEU A 240 1.05 9.82 15.63
C LEU A 240 -0.02 8.74 15.51
N LYS A 241 0.22 7.52 16.00
CA LYS A 241 -0.53 6.32 15.65
C LYS A 241 -0.64 6.19 14.12
N ALA A 242 0.51 6.30 13.46
CA ALA A 242 0.61 6.23 12.01
C ALA A 242 0.04 4.89 11.50
N ASP A 243 -0.60 4.92 10.34
CA ASP A 243 -1.15 3.72 9.71
C ASP A 243 -0.03 2.82 9.14
N LYS A 244 1.07 3.43 8.68
CA LYS A 244 2.26 2.74 8.18
C LYS A 244 3.56 3.42 8.62
N LEU A 245 4.55 2.62 9.01
CA LEU A 245 5.96 3.02 9.11
C LEU A 245 6.74 2.34 7.98
N VAL A 246 7.52 3.08 7.20
CA VAL A 246 8.31 2.55 6.09
C VAL A 246 9.77 2.93 6.29
N PHE A 247 10.65 1.94 6.33
CA PHE A 247 12.09 2.12 6.24
C PHE A 247 12.56 1.79 4.83
N ILE A 248 13.15 2.79 4.18
CA ILE A 248 13.79 2.69 2.87
C ILE A 248 15.30 2.60 3.10
N THR A 249 15.88 1.45 2.78
CA THR A 249 17.21 1.05 3.26
C THR A 249 18.05 0.40 2.17
N GLU A 250 19.33 0.19 2.45
CA GLU A 250 20.29 -0.51 1.60
C GLU A 250 20.04 -2.02 1.52
N VAL A 251 19.27 -2.57 2.48
CA VAL A 251 18.95 -4.00 2.53
C VAL A 251 17.63 -4.28 1.79
N PRO A 252 17.51 -5.46 1.14
CA PRO A 252 16.30 -5.81 0.38
C PRO A 252 15.08 -6.12 1.24
N GLY A 253 15.25 -6.32 2.55
CA GLY A 253 14.22 -6.81 3.46
C GLY A 253 14.74 -7.96 4.31
N VAL A 254 13.82 -8.70 4.95
CA VAL A 254 14.14 -9.83 5.83
C VAL A 254 14.18 -11.12 5.01
N GLN A 255 15.33 -11.81 4.98
CA GLN A 255 15.51 -13.06 4.22
C GLN A 255 15.38 -14.29 5.11
N ASP A 256 14.65 -15.31 4.65
CA ASP A 256 14.53 -16.62 5.29
C ASP A 256 15.90 -17.33 5.45
N PRO A 257 15.98 -18.44 6.21
CA PRO A 257 17.25 -19.15 6.42
C PRO A 257 17.91 -19.70 5.14
N VAL A 258 17.18 -19.74 4.02
CA VAL A 258 17.67 -20.20 2.70
C VAL A 258 18.09 -19.01 1.83
N GLY A 259 17.98 -17.77 2.33
CA GLY A 259 18.37 -16.53 1.66
C GLY A 259 17.28 -15.93 0.77
N LYS A 260 16.04 -16.43 0.82
CA LYS A 260 14.92 -15.88 0.04
C LYS A 260 14.23 -14.75 0.80
N LEU A 261 13.88 -13.66 0.12
CA LEU A 261 13.09 -12.57 0.71
C LEU A 261 11.77 -13.12 1.29
N MET A 262 11.47 -12.72 2.52
CA MET A 262 10.15 -12.90 3.12
C MET A 262 9.34 -11.65 2.82
N PRO A 263 8.37 -11.68 1.89
CA PRO A 263 7.60 -10.49 1.55
C PRO A 263 6.74 -10.02 2.73
N GLU A 264 6.34 -10.97 3.58
CA GLU A 264 5.46 -10.71 4.70
C GLU A 264 5.85 -11.52 5.94
N MET A 265 5.60 -10.96 7.13
CA MET A 265 5.67 -11.69 8.38
C MET A 265 4.79 -11.11 9.49
N SER A 266 4.36 -11.96 10.41
CA SER A 266 3.69 -11.50 11.63
C SER A 266 4.69 -10.87 12.61
N LEU A 267 4.19 -9.99 13.49
CA LEU A 267 4.96 -9.44 14.62
C LEU A 267 5.58 -10.56 15.48
N ARG A 268 4.85 -11.65 15.69
CA ARG A 268 5.36 -12.81 16.41
C ARG A 268 6.57 -13.42 15.71
N THR A 269 6.46 -13.66 14.41
CA THR A 269 7.57 -14.20 13.61
C THR A 269 8.77 -13.26 13.62
N ALA A 270 8.56 -11.95 13.51
CA ALA A 270 9.62 -10.95 13.61
C ALA A 270 10.36 -11.03 14.96
N ILE A 271 9.63 -11.16 16.08
CA ILE A 271 10.23 -11.32 17.41
C ILE A 271 11.02 -12.63 17.53
N GLU A 272 10.47 -13.75 17.06
CA GLU A 272 11.15 -15.04 17.06
C GLU A 272 12.46 -14.98 16.24
N ARG A 273 12.45 -14.24 15.12
CA ARG A 273 13.62 -14.08 14.25
C ARG A 273 14.72 -13.24 14.88
N LEU A 274 14.37 -12.17 15.59
CA LEU A 274 15.31 -11.38 16.38
C LEU A 274 15.96 -12.24 17.48
N GLN A 275 15.19 -13.06 18.19
CA GLN A 275 15.72 -13.92 19.26
C GLN A 275 16.68 -15.01 18.79
N ASN A 276 16.48 -15.50 17.56
CA ASN A 276 17.29 -16.57 17.01
C ASN A 276 18.66 -16.10 16.50
N ASN A 277 18.99 -14.80 16.53
CA ASN A 277 20.30 -14.21 16.18
C ASN A 277 20.91 -14.64 14.82
N HIS A 278 20.08 -15.06 13.86
CA HIS A 278 20.54 -15.47 12.51
C HIS A 278 20.35 -14.38 11.45
N LEU A 279 19.94 -13.17 11.84
CA LEU A 279 19.75 -12.06 10.91
C LEU A 279 21.06 -11.28 10.74
N PRO A 280 21.32 -10.73 9.53
CA PRO A 280 22.38 -9.76 9.36
C PRO A 280 22.22 -8.58 10.35
N PRO A 281 23.32 -8.01 10.88
CA PRO A 281 23.25 -6.96 11.91
C PRO A 281 22.35 -5.79 11.53
N ASP A 282 22.48 -5.27 10.30
CA ASP A 282 21.69 -4.13 9.83
C ASP A 282 20.19 -4.46 9.76
N VAL A 283 19.85 -5.65 9.25
CA VAL A 283 18.47 -6.14 9.19
C VAL A 283 17.89 -6.30 10.60
N SER A 284 18.67 -6.84 11.54
CA SER A 284 18.28 -6.96 12.95
C SER A 284 17.97 -5.59 13.55
N TYR A 285 18.86 -4.62 13.33
CA TYR A 285 18.75 -3.27 13.86
C TYR A 285 17.50 -2.53 13.35
N TYR A 286 17.19 -2.62 12.05
CA TYR A 286 15.94 -2.09 11.50
C TYR A 286 14.72 -2.82 12.07
N LEU A 287 14.77 -4.16 12.11
CA LEU A 287 13.66 -4.99 12.56
C LEU A 287 13.30 -4.73 14.04
N GLU A 288 14.27 -4.46 14.90
CA GLU A 288 14.04 -4.07 16.30
C GLU A 288 13.18 -2.80 16.41
N HIS A 289 13.46 -1.79 15.59
CA HIS A 289 12.72 -0.53 15.58
C HIS A 289 11.32 -0.68 14.97
N LEU A 290 11.17 -1.52 13.94
CA LEU A 290 9.86 -1.87 13.38
C LEU A 290 9.00 -2.62 14.40
N VAL A 291 9.57 -3.62 15.09
CA VAL A 291 8.89 -4.35 16.19
C VAL A 291 8.49 -3.41 17.32
N LYS A 292 9.36 -2.44 17.68
CA LYS A 292 9.04 -1.39 18.67
C LYS A 292 7.85 -0.55 18.22
N ALA A 293 7.81 -0.13 16.95
CA ALA A 293 6.69 0.65 16.40
C ALA A 293 5.37 -0.13 16.41
N LEU A 294 5.39 -1.38 15.98
CA LEU A 294 4.21 -2.26 15.98
C LEU A 294 3.65 -2.49 17.38
N LYS A 295 4.53 -2.82 18.35
CA LYS A 295 4.14 -2.93 19.78
C LYS A 295 3.59 -1.62 20.35
N GLY A 296 4.01 -0.48 19.80
CA GLY A 296 3.49 0.84 20.14
C GLY A 296 2.15 1.20 19.48
N GLY A 297 1.55 0.29 18.71
CA GLY A 297 0.22 0.44 18.12
C GLY A 297 0.21 0.90 16.65
N VAL A 298 1.36 0.90 15.98
CA VAL A 298 1.42 1.06 14.52
C VAL A 298 0.91 -0.24 13.88
N PRO A 299 -0.08 -0.22 12.98
CA PRO A 299 -0.63 -1.46 12.43
C PRO A 299 0.35 -2.23 11.52
N ARG A 300 1.14 -1.49 10.72
CA ARG A 300 2.03 -2.06 9.71
C ARG A 300 3.35 -1.32 9.62
N ALA A 301 4.40 -2.10 9.43
CA ALA A 301 5.77 -1.65 9.27
C ALA A 301 6.37 -2.29 8.03
N HIS A 302 7.15 -1.54 7.26
CA HIS A 302 7.73 -2.00 6.00
C HIS A 302 9.24 -1.76 6.00
N LEU A 303 10.00 -2.74 5.51
CA LEU A 303 11.44 -2.63 5.26
C LEU A 303 11.68 -2.88 3.77
N ILE A 304 12.06 -1.84 3.03
CA ILE A 304 12.16 -1.88 1.57
C ILE A 304 13.53 -1.39 1.05
N PRO A 305 14.00 -1.88 -0.11
CA PRO A 305 15.25 -1.43 -0.70
C PRO A 305 15.12 -0.06 -1.38
N PHE A 306 16.15 0.78 -1.28
CA PHE A 306 16.23 2.02 -2.06
C PHE A 306 16.74 1.81 -3.49
N GLN A 307 17.42 0.69 -3.78
CA GLN A 307 18.06 0.49 -5.09
C GLN A 307 17.04 0.24 -6.21
N LEU A 308 15.81 -0.10 -5.85
CA LEU A 308 14.71 -0.26 -6.78
C LEU A 308 14.00 1.09 -6.95
N ASP A 309 14.00 1.61 -8.17
CA ASP A 309 13.26 2.83 -8.52
C ASP A 309 11.76 2.62 -8.30
N GLY A 310 11.09 3.59 -7.67
CA GLY A 310 9.69 3.47 -7.29
C GLY A 310 9.40 2.50 -6.14
N SER A 311 10.40 2.08 -5.35
CA SER A 311 10.23 1.04 -4.32
C SER A 311 9.08 1.30 -3.35
N VAL A 312 8.90 2.55 -2.92
CA VAL A 312 7.79 2.93 -2.03
C VAL A 312 6.43 2.81 -2.70
N LEU A 313 6.33 3.15 -3.99
CA LEU A 313 5.08 2.99 -4.75
C LEU A 313 4.78 1.51 -4.98
N LEU A 314 5.79 0.73 -5.38
CA LEU A 314 5.65 -0.70 -5.61
C LEU A 314 5.23 -1.42 -4.32
N GLU A 315 5.84 -1.10 -3.18
CA GLU A 315 5.48 -1.69 -1.89
C GLU A 315 4.04 -1.36 -1.48
N LEU A 316 3.57 -0.15 -1.74
CA LEU A 316 2.24 0.28 -1.30
C LEU A 316 1.12 -0.20 -2.23
N PHE A 317 1.39 -0.37 -3.53
CA PHE A 317 0.37 -0.58 -4.54
C PHE A 317 0.43 -1.94 -5.25
N LEU A 318 1.47 -2.74 -5.02
CA LEU A 318 1.50 -4.14 -5.42
C LEU A 318 1.08 -5.03 -4.27
N HIS A 319 0.41 -6.13 -4.59
CA HIS A 319 -0.02 -7.11 -3.59
C HIS A 319 1.15 -7.74 -2.85
N ASP A 320 2.15 -8.24 -3.59
CA ASP A 320 3.32 -8.92 -3.00
C ASP A 320 4.38 -7.95 -2.46
N GLY A 321 4.24 -6.65 -2.75
CA GLY A 321 5.25 -5.64 -2.45
C GLY A 321 6.61 -5.92 -3.10
N VAL A 322 7.65 -5.28 -2.57
CA VAL A 322 9.06 -5.46 -3.01
C VAL A 322 10.03 -5.66 -1.86
N GLY A 323 9.62 -5.37 -0.63
CA GLY A 323 10.41 -5.59 0.58
C GLY A 323 9.75 -6.57 1.54
N THR A 324 9.85 -6.30 2.84
CA THR A 324 9.18 -7.07 3.89
C THR A 324 8.19 -6.20 4.64
N MET A 325 6.93 -6.59 4.60
CA MET A 325 5.88 -6.05 5.48
C MET A 325 5.76 -6.87 6.76
N ILE A 326 5.67 -6.18 7.90
CA ILE A 326 5.40 -6.75 9.22
C ILE A 326 4.11 -6.17 9.75
N SER A 327 3.24 -7.00 10.33
CA SER A 327 2.01 -6.52 10.97
C SER A 327 1.66 -7.28 12.26
N ASP A 328 0.82 -6.67 13.09
CA ASP A 328 0.41 -7.21 14.40
C ASP A 328 -0.52 -8.44 14.30
N THR A 329 -1.26 -8.59 13.18
CA THR A 329 -2.19 -9.70 12.97
C THR A 329 -1.66 -10.67 11.91
N ASP A 330 -2.12 -11.92 11.91
CA ASP A 330 -2.00 -12.76 10.72
C ASP A 330 -2.68 -12.01 9.55
N LEU A 331 -1.89 -11.60 8.56
CA LEU A 331 -2.19 -10.54 7.57
C LEU A 331 -3.46 -10.76 6.74
N GLU A 332 -3.89 -12.01 6.60
CA GLU A 332 -5.17 -12.34 6.01
C GLU A 332 -6.28 -12.32 7.08
N SER A 333 -7.15 -11.32 7.00
CA SER A 333 -8.32 -11.26 7.86
C SER A 333 -9.40 -12.20 7.31
N LEU A 334 -9.62 -13.31 8.02
CA LEU A 334 -10.72 -14.22 7.74
C LEU A 334 -11.96 -13.77 8.53
N ARG A 335 -12.85 -13.01 7.90
CA ARG A 335 -14.02 -12.36 8.54
C ARG A 335 -15.35 -12.71 7.87
N GLU A 336 -16.46 -12.25 8.46
CA GLU A 336 -17.77 -12.26 7.78
C GLU A 336 -17.81 -11.15 6.72
N ALA A 337 -18.53 -11.41 5.63
CA ALA A 337 -18.73 -10.43 4.59
C ALA A 337 -19.76 -9.37 5.01
N THR A 338 -19.61 -8.18 4.47
CA THR A 338 -20.46 -7.00 4.64
C THR A 338 -20.97 -6.56 3.27
N LEU A 339 -21.92 -5.62 3.23
CA LEU A 339 -22.49 -5.13 1.96
C LEU A 339 -21.43 -4.53 1.02
N ASP A 340 -20.34 -3.98 1.58
CA ASP A 340 -19.25 -3.40 0.80
C ASP A 340 -18.45 -4.47 0.04
N ASP A 341 -18.50 -5.73 0.49
CA ASP A 341 -17.77 -6.85 -0.12
C ASP A 341 -18.46 -7.43 -1.36
N VAL A 342 -19.74 -7.10 -1.60
CA VAL A 342 -20.55 -7.69 -2.68
C VAL A 342 -19.88 -7.53 -4.05
N GLY A 343 -19.30 -6.36 -4.31
CA GLY A 343 -18.58 -6.09 -5.56
C GLY A 343 -17.35 -6.98 -5.71
N GLY A 344 -16.53 -7.10 -4.66
CA GLY A 344 -15.34 -7.95 -4.66
C GLY A 344 -15.67 -9.43 -4.80
N ILE A 345 -16.72 -9.91 -4.11
CA ILE A 345 -17.18 -11.29 -4.23
C ILE A 345 -17.63 -11.59 -5.67
N LEU A 346 -18.40 -10.69 -6.30
CA LEU A 346 -18.83 -10.85 -7.70
C LEU A 346 -17.64 -10.95 -8.65
N GLN A 347 -16.63 -10.09 -8.48
CA GLN A 347 -15.43 -10.12 -9.29
C GLN A 347 -14.64 -11.43 -9.10
N LEU A 348 -14.53 -11.91 -7.86
CA LEU A 348 -13.81 -13.13 -7.51
C LEU A 348 -14.48 -14.39 -8.09
N ILE A 349 -15.81 -14.46 -8.10
CA ILE A 349 -16.54 -15.66 -8.55
C ILE A 349 -16.82 -15.69 -10.04
N ALA A 350 -16.85 -14.53 -10.73
CA ALA A 350 -17.25 -14.42 -12.12
C ALA A 350 -16.49 -15.38 -13.08
N PRO A 351 -15.16 -15.56 -12.99
CA PRO A 351 -14.44 -16.50 -13.85
C PRO A 351 -14.92 -17.95 -13.67
N LEU A 352 -15.24 -18.34 -12.43
CA LEU A 352 -15.72 -19.68 -12.10
C LEU A 352 -17.19 -19.90 -12.45
N GLU A 353 -17.98 -18.84 -12.54
CA GLU A 353 -19.34 -18.93 -13.08
C GLU A 353 -19.32 -19.11 -14.60
N GLN A 354 -18.41 -18.41 -15.29
CA GLN A 354 -18.25 -18.48 -16.74
C GLN A 354 -17.74 -19.85 -17.21
N ASP A 355 -16.82 -20.48 -16.47
CA ASP A 355 -16.29 -21.80 -16.82
C ASP A 355 -17.15 -22.99 -16.33
N GLY A 356 -18.28 -22.67 -15.68
CA GLY A 356 -19.26 -23.63 -15.16
C GLY A 356 -18.88 -24.30 -13.84
N THR A 357 -17.75 -23.95 -13.22
CA THR A 357 -17.34 -24.48 -11.90
C THR A 357 -18.33 -24.10 -10.81
N LEU A 358 -18.79 -22.84 -10.80
CA LEU A 358 -19.81 -22.33 -9.89
C LEU A 358 -21.17 -22.18 -10.57
N VAL A 359 -22.22 -22.11 -9.75
CA VAL A 359 -23.57 -21.74 -10.19
C VAL A 359 -23.64 -20.22 -10.25
N PRO A 360 -24.13 -19.61 -11.34
CA PRO A 360 -24.30 -18.17 -11.46
C PRO A 360 -25.16 -17.57 -10.34
N ARG A 361 -24.70 -16.48 -9.74
CA ARG A 361 -25.41 -15.74 -8.68
C ARG A 361 -25.50 -14.27 -9.07
N GLY A 362 -26.73 -13.77 -9.17
CA GLY A 362 -26.95 -12.34 -9.39
C GLY A 362 -26.57 -11.52 -8.15
N ARG A 363 -26.19 -10.26 -8.37
CA ARG A 363 -25.85 -9.30 -7.31
C ARG A 363 -26.88 -9.28 -6.17
N HIS A 364 -28.16 -9.21 -6.49
CA HIS A 364 -29.24 -9.17 -5.49
C HIS A 364 -29.29 -10.40 -4.57
N LEU A 365 -28.90 -11.58 -5.08
CA LEU A 365 -28.85 -12.79 -4.26
C LEU A 365 -27.71 -12.68 -3.23
N ILE A 366 -26.55 -12.19 -3.67
CA ILE A 366 -25.38 -12.01 -2.80
C ILE A 366 -25.64 -10.91 -1.77
N GLU A 367 -26.25 -9.78 -2.17
CA GLU A 367 -26.65 -8.71 -1.24
C GLU A 367 -27.60 -9.23 -0.15
N ARG A 368 -28.61 -10.02 -0.53
CA ARG A 368 -29.56 -10.61 0.42
C ARG A 368 -28.89 -11.60 1.36
N ASP A 369 -27.99 -12.43 0.83
CA ASP A 369 -27.40 -13.55 1.56
C ASP A 369 -26.00 -13.19 2.13
N ILE A 370 -25.62 -11.91 2.15
CA ILE A 370 -24.25 -11.46 2.44
C ILE A 370 -23.73 -11.94 3.80
N ALA A 371 -24.61 -11.98 4.81
CA ALA A 371 -24.28 -12.46 6.15
C ALA A 371 -23.87 -13.95 6.18
N ASN A 372 -24.24 -14.72 5.15
CA ASN A 372 -23.83 -16.12 5.02
C ASN A 372 -22.39 -16.25 4.54
N PHE A 373 -21.83 -15.22 3.88
CA PHE A 373 -20.49 -15.25 3.33
C PHE A 373 -19.42 -14.97 4.39
N SER A 374 -18.33 -15.71 4.30
CA SER A 374 -17.05 -15.41 4.92
C SER A 374 -16.04 -15.12 3.82
N VAL A 375 -15.19 -14.12 4.05
CA VAL A 375 -14.18 -13.67 3.10
C VAL A 375 -12.80 -13.72 3.72
N ILE A 376 -11.81 -13.96 2.88
CA ILE A 376 -10.41 -13.70 3.16
C ILE A 376 -10.07 -12.39 2.46
N GLU A 377 -9.64 -11.41 3.27
CA GLU A 377 -9.26 -10.08 2.82
C GLU A 377 -7.81 -9.79 3.23
N HIS A 378 -7.10 -9.15 2.32
CA HIS A 378 -5.86 -8.45 2.59
C HIS A 378 -5.94 -7.04 1.99
N ASP A 379 -5.70 -6.00 2.80
CA ASP A 379 -5.70 -4.57 2.41
C ASP A 379 -6.94 -4.08 1.64
N GLY A 380 -8.14 -4.52 2.03
CA GLY A 380 -9.39 -4.16 1.35
C GLY A 380 -9.67 -4.96 0.08
N VAL A 381 -8.76 -5.86 -0.31
CA VAL A 381 -8.90 -6.71 -1.49
C VAL A 381 -9.30 -8.13 -1.04
N LEU A 382 -10.28 -8.71 -1.73
CA LEU A 382 -10.78 -10.05 -1.42
C LEU A 382 -10.07 -11.12 -2.25
N PHE A 383 -9.49 -12.11 -1.57
CA PHE A 383 -8.74 -13.21 -2.20
C PHE A 383 -9.45 -14.55 -2.08
N GLY A 384 -10.43 -14.65 -1.20
CA GLY A 384 -11.22 -15.87 -1.04
C GLY A 384 -12.60 -15.59 -0.47
N CYS A 385 -13.56 -16.45 -0.81
CA CYS A 385 -14.87 -16.44 -0.19
C CYS A 385 -15.44 -17.85 -0.02
N ALA A 386 -16.35 -18.01 0.94
CA ALA A 386 -17.20 -19.18 1.09
C ALA A 386 -18.50 -18.78 1.79
N ALA A 387 -19.63 -19.40 1.42
CA ALA A 387 -20.94 -19.16 2.02
C ALA A 387 -21.40 -20.38 2.83
N LEU A 388 -22.08 -20.12 3.95
CA LEU A 388 -22.74 -21.12 4.80
C LEU A 388 -24.25 -20.95 4.74
N TYR A 389 -24.98 -21.96 4.28
CA TYR A 389 -26.45 -21.99 4.34
C TYR A 389 -26.90 -23.07 5.33
N ALA A 390 -27.61 -22.67 6.37
CA ALA A 390 -28.05 -23.56 7.45
C ALA A 390 -29.40 -24.23 7.14
N TYR A 391 -29.52 -25.53 7.48
CA TYR A 391 -30.75 -26.32 7.45
C TYR A 391 -30.98 -26.93 8.85
N PRO A 392 -31.54 -26.15 9.80
CA PRO A 392 -31.62 -26.58 11.20
C PRO A 392 -32.51 -27.78 11.44
N ARG A 393 -33.54 -27.99 10.61
CA ARG A 393 -34.48 -29.13 10.76
C ARG A 393 -33.77 -30.47 10.56
N GLU A 394 -32.86 -30.52 9.60
CA GLU A 394 -32.06 -31.70 9.27
C GLU A 394 -30.71 -31.72 10.00
N GLY A 395 -30.40 -30.70 10.82
CA GLY A 395 -29.16 -30.61 11.59
C GLY A 395 -27.91 -30.41 10.73
N MET A 396 -28.04 -29.91 9.50
CA MET A 396 -26.92 -29.81 8.56
C MET A 396 -26.78 -28.44 7.92
N ALA A 397 -25.63 -28.16 7.32
CA ALA A 397 -25.39 -26.96 6.53
C ALA A 397 -24.79 -27.28 5.16
N GLU A 398 -25.01 -26.38 4.21
CA GLU A 398 -24.31 -26.34 2.94
C GLU A 398 -23.12 -25.38 3.04
N MET A 399 -21.93 -25.84 2.66
CA MET A 399 -20.88 -24.91 2.23
C MET A 399 -20.98 -24.72 0.72
N ALA A 400 -21.18 -23.48 0.30
CA ALA A 400 -21.30 -23.11 -1.10
C ALA A 400 -20.30 -22.01 -1.44
N CYS A 401 -20.09 -21.80 -2.74
CA CYS A 401 -19.29 -20.67 -3.25
C CYS A 401 -17.86 -20.59 -2.67
N LEU A 402 -17.25 -21.74 -2.38
CA LEU A 402 -15.84 -21.78 -1.98
C LEU A 402 -14.99 -21.36 -3.19
N THR A 403 -14.24 -20.28 -3.03
CA THR A 403 -13.41 -19.70 -4.07
C THR A 403 -12.17 -19.09 -3.45
N VAL A 404 -11.04 -19.27 -4.11
CA VAL A 404 -9.78 -18.58 -3.83
C VAL A 404 -9.24 -18.10 -5.18
N SER A 405 -8.77 -16.86 -5.24
CA SER A 405 -8.20 -16.27 -6.46
C SER A 405 -7.08 -17.17 -7.00
N SER A 406 -6.94 -17.23 -8.32
CA SER A 406 -5.91 -18.09 -8.95
C SER A 406 -4.49 -17.76 -8.48
N GLU A 407 -4.25 -16.50 -8.16
CA GLU A 407 -2.95 -15.97 -7.68
C GLU A 407 -2.64 -16.44 -6.25
N ALA A 408 -3.67 -16.58 -5.39
CA ALA A 408 -3.52 -17.03 -4.00
C ALA A 408 -3.73 -18.55 -3.82
N GLN A 409 -3.86 -19.33 -4.90
CA GLN A 409 -4.03 -20.78 -4.77
C GLN A 409 -2.73 -21.48 -4.31
N GLY A 410 -2.86 -22.43 -3.39
CA GLY A 410 -1.74 -23.23 -2.88
C GLY A 410 -1.16 -22.77 -1.54
N THR A 411 -1.60 -21.62 -1.03
CA THR A 411 -1.21 -21.03 0.27
C THR A 411 -1.93 -21.64 1.48
N GLY A 412 -3.06 -22.32 1.25
CA GLY A 412 -3.88 -22.95 2.31
C GLY A 412 -5.23 -22.27 2.58
N ASP A 413 -5.54 -21.20 1.85
CA ASP A 413 -6.70 -20.32 2.13
C ASP A 413 -8.06 -21.00 1.95
N GLY A 414 -8.16 -21.92 0.99
CA GLY A 414 -9.35 -22.74 0.84
C GLY A 414 -9.62 -23.59 2.08
N GLU A 415 -8.57 -24.06 2.76
CA GLU A 415 -8.71 -24.84 4.00
C GLU A 415 -9.04 -23.95 5.20
N ARG A 416 -8.50 -22.72 5.25
CA ARG A 416 -8.87 -21.72 6.25
C ARG A 416 -10.36 -21.37 6.15
N LEU A 417 -10.86 -21.13 4.95
CA LEU A 417 -12.29 -20.90 4.67
C LEU A 417 -13.13 -22.09 5.12
N LEU A 418 -12.77 -23.32 4.73
CA LEU A 418 -13.48 -24.53 5.17
C LEU A 418 -13.54 -24.63 6.70
N LYS A 419 -12.40 -24.50 7.41
CA LYS A 419 -12.35 -24.56 8.88
C LYS A 419 -13.22 -23.49 9.54
N ARG A 420 -13.34 -22.30 8.94
CA ARG A 420 -14.27 -21.27 9.43
C ARG A 420 -15.72 -21.66 9.22
N ILE A 421 -16.08 -22.14 8.04
CA ILE A 421 -17.45 -22.58 7.76
C ILE A 421 -17.86 -23.72 8.69
N GLU A 422 -16.98 -24.68 8.95
CA GLU A 422 -17.22 -25.75 9.93
C GLU A 422 -17.41 -25.20 11.35
N ARG A 423 -16.60 -24.23 11.79
CA ARG A 423 -16.78 -23.58 13.11
C ARG A 423 -18.12 -22.85 13.21
N ARG A 424 -18.51 -22.11 12.17
CA ARG A 424 -19.80 -21.41 12.12
C ARG A 424 -20.97 -22.39 12.15
N ALA A 425 -20.90 -23.49 11.40
CA ALA A 425 -21.90 -24.55 11.44
C ALA A 425 -22.04 -25.18 12.83
N ARG A 426 -20.91 -25.51 13.51
CA ARG A 426 -20.93 -26.02 14.89
C ARG A 426 -21.54 -25.02 15.88
N SER A 427 -21.25 -23.72 15.74
CA SER A 427 -21.86 -22.70 16.61
C SER A 427 -23.37 -22.56 16.44
N LEU A 428 -23.91 -22.98 15.30
CA LEU A 428 -25.36 -23.05 15.05
C LEU A 428 -25.99 -24.38 15.52
N GLY A 429 -25.21 -25.26 16.15
CA GLY A 429 -25.67 -26.57 16.62
C GLY A 429 -25.86 -27.62 15.52
N LEU A 430 -25.25 -27.41 14.35
CA LEU A 430 -25.32 -28.33 13.20
C LEU A 430 -24.19 -29.35 13.28
N ASP A 431 -24.48 -30.61 12.96
CA ASP A 431 -23.56 -31.74 13.11
C ASP A 431 -23.03 -32.29 11.78
N ARG A 432 -23.54 -31.76 10.67
CA ARG A 432 -23.19 -32.17 9.31
C ARG A 432 -22.99 -30.99 8.38
N LEU A 433 -22.03 -31.11 7.48
CA LEU A 433 -21.75 -30.16 6.41
C LEU A 433 -21.77 -30.91 5.08
N PHE A 434 -22.45 -30.36 4.08
CA PHE A 434 -22.45 -30.91 2.73
C PHE A 434 -21.98 -29.88 1.70
N VAL A 435 -21.47 -30.39 0.58
CA VAL A 435 -21.06 -29.59 -0.58
C VAL A 435 -21.57 -30.24 -1.86
N LEU A 436 -21.84 -29.39 -2.86
CA LEU A 436 -22.18 -29.80 -4.21
C LEU A 436 -21.04 -29.34 -5.13
N THR A 437 -20.37 -30.27 -5.80
CA THR A 437 -19.25 -29.95 -6.70
C THR A 437 -19.29 -30.73 -8.00
N THR A 438 -18.81 -30.13 -9.08
CA THR A 438 -18.65 -30.76 -10.40
C THR A 438 -17.20 -31.09 -10.75
N ARG A 439 -16.23 -30.46 -10.07
CA ARG A 439 -14.80 -30.51 -10.44
C ARG A 439 -13.83 -30.72 -9.28
N THR A 440 -14.21 -30.33 -8.06
CA THR A 440 -13.28 -30.23 -6.91
C THR A 440 -13.42 -31.37 -5.89
N GLU A 441 -13.82 -32.56 -6.35
CA GLU A 441 -14.13 -33.72 -5.51
C GLU A 441 -12.97 -34.15 -4.59
N HIS A 442 -11.80 -34.45 -5.16
CA HIS A 442 -10.65 -34.97 -4.41
C HIS A 442 -10.17 -34.00 -3.32
N TRP A 443 -10.34 -32.69 -3.53
CA TRP A 443 -9.98 -31.68 -2.54
C TRP A 443 -10.81 -31.81 -1.25
N PHE A 444 -12.10 -32.13 -1.39
CA PHE A 444 -13.03 -32.36 -0.28
C PHE A 444 -12.84 -33.73 0.36
N LEU A 445 -12.65 -34.79 -0.44
CA LEU A 445 -12.42 -36.14 0.08
C LEU A 445 -11.18 -36.21 0.98
N LYS A 446 -10.08 -35.56 0.58
CA LYS A 446 -8.86 -35.44 1.40
C LYS A 446 -9.11 -34.72 2.74
N ARG A 447 -10.21 -33.98 2.87
CA ARG A 447 -10.58 -33.17 4.04
C ARG A 447 -11.74 -33.77 4.84
N GLY A 448 -12.00 -35.07 4.67
CA GLY A 448 -12.93 -35.83 5.48
C GLY A 448 -14.38 -35.76 5.02
N PHE A 449 -14.64 -35.27 3.81
CA PHE A 449 -15.92 -35.48 3.16
C PHE A 449 -15.98 -36.90 2.57
N VAL A 450 -17.18 -37.46 2.52
CA VAL A 450 -17.49 -38.75 1.89
C VAL A 450 -18.60 -38.57 0.86
N HIS A 451 -18.68 -39.46 -0.11
CA HIS A 451 -19.80 -39.46 -1.05
C HIS A 451 -21.14 -39.70 -0.35
N ALA A 452 -22.14 -38.97 -0.80
CA ALA A 452 -23.53 -39.12 -0.42
C ALA A 452 -24.42 -39.05 -1.67
N ASN A 453 -25.70 -39.33 -1.49
CA ASN A 453 -26.69 -39.28 -2.55
C ASN A 453 -27.51 -37.99 -2.48
N VAL A 454 -28.19 -37.67 -3.58
CA VAL A 454 -29.13 -36.54 -3.64
C VAL A 454 -30.28 -36.72 -2.64
N ASP A 455 -30.64 -37.96 -2.32
CA ASP A 455 -31.67 -38.29 -1.34
C ASP A 455 -31.28 -37.92 0.10
N ASP A 456 -29.98 -37.81 0.38
CA ASP A 456 -29.44 -37.43 1.70
C ASP A 456 -29.51 -35.92 1.96
N LEU A 457 -29.76 -35.10 0.93
CA LEU A 457 -29.85 -33.64 1.04
C LEU A 457 -31.11 -33.19 1.83
N PRO A 458 -31.08 -31.98 2.44
CA PRO A 458 -32.27 -31.35 3.00
C PRO A 458 -33.41 -31.29 1.98
N GLU A 459 -34.67 -31.41 2.44
CA GLU A 459 -35.81 -31.55 1.54
C GLU A 459 -35.92 -30.37 0.56
N ASP A 460 -35.74 -29.15 1.07
CA ASP A 460 -35.77 -27.93 0.28
C ASP A 460 -34.63 -27.86 -0.73
N LYS A 461 -33.45 -28.37 -0.35
CA LYS A 461 -32.29 -28.39 -1.26
C LYS A 461 -32.44 -29.46 -2.34
N ARG A 462 -33.00 -30.62 -2.00
CA ARG A 462 -33.26 -31.72 -2.93
C ARG A 462 -34.22 -31.30 -4.05
N LYS A 463 -35.26 -30.51 -3.73
CA LYS A 463 -36.20 -29.95 -4.70
C LYS A 463 -35.53 -28.99 -5.70
N LEU A 464 -34.47 -28.31 -5.28
CA LEU A 464 -33.72 -27.33 -6.06
C LEU A 464 -32.46 -27.91 -6.72
N TYR A 465 -32.22 -29.21 -6.59
CA TYR A 465 -31.04 -29.84 -7.17
C TYR A 465 -31.07 -29.78 -8.70
N ASN A 466 -30.01 -29.24 -9.30
CA ASN A 466 -29.91 -29.10 -10.75
C ASN A 466 -29.36 -30.40 -11.38
N TRP A 467 -30.28 -31.22 -11.89
CA TRP A 467 -29.97 -32.50 -12.56
C TRP A 467 -29.17 -32.36 -13.86
N GLN A 468 -29.14 -31.19 -14.50
CA GLN A 468 -28.31 -30.95 -15.68
C GLN A 468 -26.83 -30.79 -15.30
N ARG A 469 -26.54 -30.24 -14.12
CA ARG A 469 -25.17 -30.07 -13.62
C ARG A 469 -24.56 -31.37 -13.10
N LYS A 470 -25.39 -32.33 -12.68
CA LYS A 470 -24.97 -33.62 -12.09
C LYS A 470 -23.88 -33.46 -11.03
N SER A 471 -24.03 -32.44 -10.17
CA SER A 471 -23.05 -32.15 -9.12
C SER A 471 -23.00 -33.30 -8.11
N MET A 472 -21.81 -33.76 -7.79
CA MET A 472 -21.61 -34.79 -6.77
C MET A 472 -21.97 -34.22 -5.40
N VAL A 473 -22.66 -35.03 -4.60
CA VAL A 473 -23.00 -34.70 -3.21
C VAL A 473 -21.92 -35.29 -2.33
N LEU A 474 -21.25 -34.45 -1.55
CA LEU A 474 -20.30 -34.88 -0.55
C LEU A 474 -20.75 -34.38 0.82
N MET A 475 -20.59 -35.20 1.85
CA MET A 475 -20.97 -34.89 3.23
C MET A 475 -19.83 -35.14 4.19
N LYS A 476 -19.77 -34.33 5.26
CA LYS A 476 -18.83 -34.45 6.34
C LYS A 476 -19.56 -34.32 7.67
N LYS A 477 -19.25 -35.19 8.61
CA LYS A 477 -19.67 -35.02 10.01
C LYS A 477 -18.74 -34.00 10.69
N LEU A 478 -19.33 -33.03 11.40
CA LEU A 478 -18.63 -31.93 12.05
C LEU A 478 -18.10 -32.30 13.43
#